data_AF-A0AAU2HGU1-F1
#
_entry.id   AF-A0AAU2HGU1-F1
#
_cell.length_a   1.000
_cell.length_b   1.000
_cell.length_c   1.000
_cell.angle_alpha   90.00
_cell.angle_beta   90.00
_cell.angle_gamma   90.00
#
_symmetry.space_group_name_H-M   'P 1'
#
loop_
_entity.id
_entity.type
_entity.pdbx_description
1 polymer ?
#
loop_
_entity_poly.entity_id
_entity_poly.type
_entity_poly.pdbx_seq_one_letter_code
_entity_poly.pdbx_strand_id
1 'polypeptide(L)'
;MPLHIVILASSFAERVEFLGLDVKVGSVADVEAEADIICTVTSVAVGDGPVLLGENLRPHVHINAIGADLIGKFEVPRRVLKSAFVTADHRGQALREGEAQQLVESDLGPDLMELCARPALAAEHRDGITVFDSTGFALEDHVAFDVLLELAAEAGLGDHFQIEQLPEDALNPYAFAQVCRGPSPPPPSAGTARSAPTTGLRLRAAEHLAYDSR
;
A
#
# COMPACT_ATOMS: atom_id res chain seq x y z
N MET A 1 -23.03 -18.38 -10.21
CA MET A 1 -23.41 -17.35 -11.21
C MET A 1 -22.12 -16.83 -11.81
N PRO A 2 -22.08 -16.45 -13.11
CA PRO A 2 -20.90 -15.79 -13.68
C PRO A 2 -20.68 -14.44 -12.99
N LEU A 3 -19.41 -14.14 -12.66
CA LEU A 3 -18.99 -12.84 -12.15
C LEU A 3 -18.95 -11.86 -13.34
N HIS A 4 -19.77 -10.82 -13.28
CA HIS A 4 -19.78 -9.74 -14.27
C HIS A 4 -19.12 -8.51 -13.68
N ILE A 5 -18.16 -7.91 -14.40
CA ILE A 5 -17.54 -6.65 -13.99
C ILE A 5 -18.09 -5.54 -14.90
N VAL A 6 -18.74 -4.55 -14.29
CA VAL A 6 -19.22 -3.35 -14.98
C VAL A 6 -18.31 -2.17 -14.63
N ILE A 7 -17.79 -1.48 -15.65
CA ILE A 7 -16.73 -0.47 -15.52
C ILE A 7 -17.00 0.78 -16.36
N LEU A 8 -16.26 1.87 -16.10
CA LEU A 8 -16.40 3.16 -16.79
C LEU A 8 -15.34 3.43 -17.88
N ALA A 9 -14.36 2.54 -18.12
CA ALA A 9 -13.21 2.81 -19.00
C ALA A 9 -12.95 1.72 -20.05
N SER A 10 -12.94 2.09 -21.34
CA SER A 10 -12.80 1.14 -22.46
C SER A 10 -11.53 0.29 -22.44
N SER A 11 -10.41 0.82 -21.95
CA SER A 11 -9.13 0.10 -21.89
C SER A 11 -9.00 -0.87 -20.71
N PHE A 12 -9.94 -0.89 -19.77
CA PHE A 12 -9.87 -1.80 -18.62
C PHE A 12 -10.10 -3.25 -19.04
N ALA A 13 -11.03 -3.51 -19.97
CA ALA A 13 -11.28 -4.86 -20.48
C ALA A 13 -10.00 -5.51 -21.03
N GLU A 14 -9.22 -4.76 -21.81
CA GLU A 14 -7.91 -5.21 -22.32
C GLU A 14 -6.90 -5.48 -21.18
N ARG A 15 -6.82 -4.59 -20.18
CA ARG A 15 -5.88 -4.74 -19.05
C ARG A 15 -6.16 -5.98 -18.20
N VAL A 16 -7.40 -6.43 -18.12
CA VAL A 16 -7.82 -7.55 -17.25
C VAL A 16 -8.16 -8.82 -18.02
N GLU A 17 -7.88 -8.87 -19.32
CA GLU A 17 -8.18 -10.03 -20.17
C GLU A 17 -7.60 -11.34 -19.60
N PHE A 18 -6.43 -11.27 -18.97
CA PHE A 18 -5.75 -12.41 -18.36
C PHE A 18 -6.55 -13.09 -17.22
N LEU A 19 -7.56 -12.40 -16.65
CA LEU A 19 -8.45 -12.97 -15.63
C LEU A 19 -9.52 -13.89 -16.23
N GLY A 20 -9.77 -13.84 -17.55
CA GLY A 20 -10.78 -14.64 -18.22
C GLY A 20 -12.23 -14.31 -17.79
N LEU A 21 -12.47 -13.09 -17.32
CA LEU A 21 -13.77 -12.61 -16.85
C LEU A 21 -14.54 -11.87 -17.96
N ASP A 22 -15.88 -11.93 -17.91
CA ASP A 22 -16.75 -11.13 -18.78
C ASP A 22 -16.83 -9.69 -18.26
N VAL A 23 -16.17 -8.78 -18.97
CA VAL A 23 -16.08 -7.36 -18.63
C VAL A 23 -16.97 -6.55 -19.57
N LYS A 24 -17.86 -5.75 -19.00
CA LYS A 24 -18.76 -4.86 -19.74
C LYS A 24 -18.58 -3.43 -19.29
N VAL A 25 -18.65 -2.50 -20.22
CA VAL A 25 -18.72 -1.07 -19.88
C VAL A 25 -20.18 -0.73 -19.65
N GLY A 26 -20.48 -0.04 -18.54
CA GLY A 26 -21.83 0.37 -18.19
C GLY A 26 -21.84 1.67 -17.40
N SER A 27 -23.01 2.27 -17.23
CA SER A 27 -23.19 3.45 -16.40
C SER A 27 -23.18 3.09 -14.91
N VAL A 28 -23.02 4.09 -14.03
CA VAL A 28 -23.15 3.89 -12.57
C VAL A 28 -24.51 3.29 -12.21
N ALA A 29 -25.58 3.72 -12.88
CA ALA A 29 -26.92 3.18 -12.64
C ALA A 29 -27.04 1.68 -12.99
N ASP A 30 -26.37 1.24 -14.06
CA ASP A 30 -26.33 -0.18 -14.43
C ASP A 30 -25.56 -1.00 -13.39
N VAL A 31 -24.41 -0.47 -12.93
CA VAL A 31 -23.60 -1.09 -11.86
C VAL A 31 -24.43 -1.27 -10.60
N GLU A 32 -25.11 -0.22 -10.12
CA GLU A 32 -25.90 -0.28 -8.89
C GLU A 32 -27.03 -1.31 -8.95
N ALA A 33 -27.70 -1.41 -10.10
CA ALA A 33 -28.84 -2.30 -10.29
C ALA A 33 -28.45 -3.79 -10.33
N GLU A 34 -27.25 -4.10 -10.84
CA GLU A 34 -26.87 -5.46 -11.18
C GLU A 34 -25.81 -6.06 -10.24
N ALA A 35 -24.94 -5.23 -9.66
CA ALA A 35 -23.77 -5.70 -8.94
C ALA A 35 -24.09 -6.26 -7.55
N ASP A 36 -23.53 -7.45 -7.27
CA ASP A 36 -23.48 -8.01 -5.91
C ASP A 36 -22.35 -7.38 -5.09
N ILE A 37 -21.28 -6.95 -5.75
CA ILE A 37 -20.12 -6.28 -5.16
C ILE A 37 -19.74 -5.08 -6.02
N ILE A 38 -19.56 -3.92 -5.40
CA ILE A 38 -19.12 -2.69 -6.04
C ILE A 38 -17.76 -2.30 -5.45
N CYS A 39 -16.81 -1.94 -6.30
CA CYS A 39 -15.55 -1.34 -5.86
C CYS A 39 -15.45 0.08 -6.43
N THR A 40 -15.39 1.08 -5.56
CA THR A 40 -15.13 2.46 -5.97
C THR A 40 -13.63 2.73 -5.80
N VAL A 41 -12.98 3.09 -6.90
CA VAL A 41 -11.52 3.31 -6.98
C VAL A 41 -11.27 4.51 -7.89
N THR A 42 -11.76 5.68 -7.51
CA THR A 42 -11.71 6.88 -8.35
C THR A 42 -10.80 7.96 -7.77
N SER A 43 -10.35 8.84 -8.66
CA SER A 43 -9.64 10.06 -8.30
C SER A 43 -10.58 11.26 -8.23
N VAL A 44 -11.84 11.06 -7.80
CA VAL A 44 -12.80 12.17 -7.63
C VAL A 44 -12.20 13.24 -6.72
N ALA A 45 -12.37 14.51 -7.06
CA ALA A 45 -11.82 15.59 -6.25
C ALA A 45 -12.62 15.79 -4.95
N VAL A 46 -11.99 16.41 -3.95
CA VAL A 46 -12.64 16.80 -2.70
C VAL A 46 -13.86 17.68 -3.01
N GLY A 47 -15.04 17.26 -2.54
CA GLY A 47 -16.31 17.96 -2.75
C GLY A 47 -17.05 17.65 -4.06
N ASP A 48 -16.46 16.89 -4.99
CA ASP A 48 -17.10 16.53 -6.27
C ASP A 48 -17.84 15.18 -6.23
N GLY A 49 -17.73 14.45 -5.12
CA GLY A 49 -18.47 13.22 -4.86
C GLY A 49 -19.89 13.46 -4.31
N PRO A 50 -20.66 12.38 -4.07
CA PRO A 50 -20.30 10.96 -4.23
C PRO A 50 -20.28 10.49 -5.68
N VAL A 51 -19.56 9.41 -5.96
CA VAL A 51 -19.46 8.77 -7.28
C VAL A 51 -20.63 7.82 -7.51
N LEU A 52 -21.04 7.08 -6.47
CA LEU A 52 -22.27 6.31 -6.50
C LEU A 52 -23.47 7.24 -6.37
N LEU A 53 -24.54 6.91 -7.08
CA LEU A 53 -25.84 7.55 -6.90
C LEU A 53 -26.44 7.08 -5.58
N GLY A 54 -26.44 5.77 -5.31
CA GLY A 54 -27.02 5.12 -4.14
C GLY A 54 -28.54 4.99 -4.21
N GLU A 55 -29.10 4.80 -5.40
CA GLU A 55 -30.55 4.84 -5.65
C GLU A 55 -31.15 3.47 -5.91
N ASN A 56 -30.43 2.59 -6.61
CA ASN A 56 -30.95 1.29 -7.04
C ASN A 56 -30.00 0.13 -6.68
N LEU A 57 -29.41 0.20 -5.49
CA LEU A 57 -28.51 -0.83 -4.98
C LEU A 57 -29.26 -2.14 -4.68
N ARG A 58 -28.62 -3.27 -4.96
CA ARG A 58 -29.11 -4.58 -4.51
C ARG A 58 -29.17 -4.63 -2.97
N PRO A 59 -30.19 -5.28 -2.37
CA PRO A 59 -30.35 -5.33 -0.92
C PRO A 59 -29.14 -5.91 -0.16
N HIS A 60 -28.40 -6.82 -0.80
CA HIS A 60 -27.24 -7.52 -0.25
C HIS A 60 -25.89 -6.99 -0.78
N VAL A 61 -25.86 -5.82 -1.43
CA VAL A 61 -24.64 -5.33 -2.08
C VAL A 61 -23.51 -5.12 -1.05
N HIS A 62 -22.31 -5.56 -1.40
CA HIS A 62 -21.09 -5.21 -0.69
C HIS A 62 -20.33 -4.12 -1.45
N ILE A 63 -19.97 -3.03 -0.78
CA ILE A 63 -19.23 -1.92 -1.38
C ILE A 63 -17.83 -1.88 -0.77
N ASN A 64 -16.80 -2.02 -1.60
CA ASN A 64 -15.42 -1.69 -1.25
C ASN A 64 -15.17 -0.22 -1.65
N ALA A 65 -15.17 0.68 -0.69
CA ALA A 65 -14.85 2.09 -0.90
C ALA A 65 -13.35 2.29 -0.69
N ILE A 66 -12.60 2.39 -1.80
CA ILE A 66 -11.13 2.42 -1.80
C ILE A 66 -10.59 3.82 -2.12
N GLY A 67 -11.32 4.61 -2.91
CA GLY A 67 -10.84 5.90 -3.37
C GLY A 67 -11.01 7.04 -2.36
N ALA A 68 -11.72 6.85 -1.24
CA ALA A 68 -11.86 7.88 -0.20
C ALA A 68 -10.63 7.84 0.73
N ASP A 69 -9.63 8.66 0.43
CA ASP A 69 -8.32 8.67 1.09
C ASP A 69 -7.86 10.08 1.53
N LEU A 70 -8.72 11.09 1.40
CA LEU A 70 -8.44 12.48 1.71
C LEU A 70 -9.59 13.11 2.51
N ILE A 71 -9.24 14.10 3.33
CA ILE A 71 -10.24 14.87 4.10
C ILE A 71 -11.26 15.51 3.14
N GLY A 72 -12.53 15.15 3.27
CA GLY A 72 -13.65 15.65 2.47
C GLY A 72 -13.81 15.00 1.09
N LYS A 73 -13.05 13.95 0.76
CA LYS A 73 -13.21 13.16 -0.48
C LYS A 73 -14.12 11.96 -0.21
N PHE A 74 -15.19 11.83 -0.99
CA PHE A 74 -16.21 10.79 -0.81
C PHE A 74 -16.60 10.17 -2.15
N GLU A 75 -16.85 8.87 -2.16
CA GLU A 75 -17.34 8.09 -3.28
C GLU A 75 -18.74 7.52 -3.01
N VAL A 76 -19.09 7.28 -1.74
CA VAL A 76 -20.36 6.68 -1.33
C VAL A 76 -21.28 7.73 -0.68
N PRO A 77 -22.57 7.81 -1.04
CA PRO A 77 -23.48 8.75 -0.38
C PRO A 77 -23.69 8.42 1.11
N ARG A 78 -23.64 9.44 1.96
CA ARG A 78 -23.94 9.33 3.42
C ARG A 78 -25.16 8.48 3.77
N ARG A 79 -26.25 8.59 2.99
CA ARG A 79 -27.49 7.84 3.25
C ARG A 79 -27.31 6.33 3.10
N VAL A 80 -26.47 5.89 2.17
CA VAL A 80 -26.12 4.47 1.98
C VAL A 80 -25.30 4.00 3.18
N LEU A 81 -24.28 4.76 3.55
CA LEU A 81 -23.44 4.48 4.73
C LEU A 81 -24.28 4.35 6.01
N LYS A 82 -25.26 5.24 6.21
CA LYS A 82 -26.17 5.21 7.36
C LYS A 82 -27.10 4.00 7.42
N SER A 83 -27.33 3.33 6.29
CA SER A 83 -28.16 2.13 6.20
C SER A 83 -27.35 0.83 6.13
N ALA A 84 -26.03 0.93 6.00
CA ALA A 84 -25.14 -0.20 5.81
C ALA A 84 -24.46 -0.63 7.11
N PHE A 85 -24.02 -1.88 7.16
CA PHE A 85 -22.97 -2.29 8.09
C PHE A 85 -21.62 -1.81 7.55
N VAL A 86 -21.00 -0.84 8.23
CA VAL A 86 -19.73 -0.23 7.82
C VAL A 86 -18.59 -0.76 8.66
N THR A 87 -17.59 -1.35 8.01
CA THR A 87 -16.33 -1.79 8.62
C THR A 87 -15.18 -1.05 7.95
N ALA A 88 -14.12 -0.75 8.69
CA ALA A 88 -12.97 -0.02 8.18
C ALA A 88 -11.68 -0.82 8.39
N ASP A 89 -10.69 -0.60 7.55
CA ASP A 89 -9.34 -1.17 7.72
C ASP A 89 -8.67 -0.62 9.00
N HIS A 90 -8.72 0.69 9.18
CA HIS A 90 -8.22 1.38 10.35
C HIS A 90 -9.20 2.47 10.81
N ARG A 91 -9.96 2.14 11.86
CA ARG A 91 -11.07 2.98 12.39
C ARG A 91 -10.72 4.46 12.57
N GLY A 92 -9.61 4.75 13.25
CA GLY A 92 -9.21 6.13 13.55
C GLY A 92 -8.78 6.93 12.31
N GLN A 93 -8.38 6.24 11.24
CA GLN A 93 -7.96 6.85 9.99
C GLN A 93 -9.16 7.04 9.07
N ALA A 94 -10.01 6.02 8.91
CA ALA A 94 -11.29 6.10 8.23
C ALA A 94 -12.16 7.28 8.71
N LEU A 95 -12.26 7.50 10.03
CA LEU A 95 -12.99 8.64 10.59
C LEU A 95 -12.43 10.02 10.19
N ARG A 96 -11.16 10.09 9.74
CA ARG A 96 -10.47 11.32 9.35
C ARG A 96 -10.39 11.51 7.84
N GLU A 97 -10.18 10.45 7.07
CA GLU A 97 -9.90 10.55 5.63
C GLU A 97 -10.65 9.53 4.74
N GLY A 98 -11.39 8.59 5.34
CA GLY A 98 -12.26 7.63 4.63
C GLY A 98 -13.70 8.10 4.45
N GLU A 99 -14.57 7.18 4.04
CA GLU A 99 -16.02 7.38 3.98
C GLU A 99 -16.63 7.70 5.35
N ALA A 100 -16.06 7.14 6.40
CA ALA A 100 -16.52 7.28 7.77
C ALA A 100 -16.46 8.71 8.31
N GLN A 101 -15.77 9.64 7.64
CA GLN A 101 -15.88 11.09 7.94
C GLN A 101 -17.34 11.58 7.86
N GLN A 102 -18.21 10.91 7.09
CA GLN A 102 -19.63 11.24 6.94
C GLN A 102 -20.51 10.70 8.10
N LEU A 103 -19.93 9.88 8.98
CA LEU A 103 -20.60 9.15 10.05
C LEU A 103 -20.20 9.67 11.44
N VAL A 104 -20.97 9.28 12.45
CA VAL A 104 -20.50 9.35 13.84
C VAL A 104 -19.84 8.02 14.19
N GLU A 105 -18.91 8.05 15.14
CA GLU A 105 -18.13 6.86 15.51
C GLU A 105 -19.02 5.66 15.89
N SER A 106 -20.16 5.89 16.54
CA SER A 106 -21.10 4.82 16.92
C SER A 106 -21.83 4.15 15.75
N ASP A 107 -21.74 4.69 14.52
CA ASP A 107 -22.31 4.05 13.33
C ASP A 107 -21.39 2.97 12.75
N LEU A 108 -20.09 2.99 13.06
CA LEU A 108 -19.13 2.01 12.57
C LEU A 108 -19.24 0.70 13.36
N GLY A 109 -19.28 -0.41 12.63
CA GLY A 109 -19.11 -1.74 13.20
C GLY A 109 -17.67 -2.03 13.65
N PRO A 110 -17.39 -3.30 13.98
CA PRO A 110 -16.04 -3.80 14.19
C PRO A 110 -15.12 -3.48 13.01
N ASP A 111 -13.84 -3.19 13.30
CA ASP A 111 -12.83 -3.03 12.25
C ASP A 111 -12.52 -4.36 11.54
N LEU A 112 -11.83 -4.28 10.40
CA LEU A 112 -11.53 -5.44 9.58
C LEU A 112 -10.73 -6.50 10.34
N MET A 113 -9.82 -6.09 11.22
CA MET A 113 -9.00 -7.02 12.01
C MET A 113 -9.84 -7.80 13.01
N GLU A 114 -10.80 -7.16 13.66
CA GLU A 114 -11.78 -7.81 14.53
C GLU A 114 -12.65 -8.80 13.76
N LEU A 115 -13.12 -8.44 12.57
CA LEU A 115 -13.91 -9.34 11.71
C LEU A 115 -13.09 -10.54 11.22
N CYS A 116 -11.84 -10.35 10.84
CA CYS A 116 -10.91 -11.43 10.47
C CYS A 116 -10.67 -12.39 11.64
N ALA A 117 -10.53 -11.86 12.86
CA ALA A 117 -10.37 -12.67 14.07
C ALA A 117 -11.67 -13.37 14.51
N ARG A 118 -12.84 -12.78 14.21
CA ARG A 118 -14.17 -13.29 14.58
C ARG A 118 -15.15 -13.21 13.41
N PRO A 119 -15.03 -14.10 12.39
CA PRO A 119 -15.84 -14.03 11.16
C PRO A 119 -17.36 -14.12 11.37
N ALA A 120 -17.80 -14.71 12.49
CA ALA A 120 -19.22 -14.79 12.84
C ALA A 120 -19.88 -13.40 12.99
N LEU A 121 -19.12 -12.36 13.37
CA LEU A 121 -19.62 -10.99 13.49
C LEU A 121 -20.05 -10.41 12.13
N ALA A 122 -19.42 -10.83 11.03
CA ALA A 122 -19.78 -10.38 9.70
C ALA A 122 -20.93 -11.21 9.09
N ALA A 123 -21.18 -12.43 9.59
CA ALA A 123 -22.12 -13.37 8.99
C ALA A 123 -23.57 -12.85 9.01
N GLU A 124 -23.96 -12.17 10.09
CA GLU A 124 -25.31 -11.63 10.29
C GLU A 124 -25.65 -10.47 9.32
N HIS A 125 -24.64 -9.88 8.67
CA HIS A 125 -24.80 -8.71 7.82
C HIS A 125 -24.81 -9.02 6.32
N ARG A 126 -24.57 -10.28 5.92
CA ARG A 126 -24.42 -10.67 4.50
C ARG A 126 -25.66 -10.47 3.63
N ASP A 127 -26.85 -10.49 4.23
CA ASP A 127 -28.11 -10.27 3.51
C ASP A 127 -28.50 -8.79 3.40
N GLY A 128 -27.72 -7.90 4.02
CA GLY A 128 -27.90 -6.44 3.96
C GLY A 128 -26.78 -5.74 3.20
N ILE A 129 -26.88 -4.40 3.15
CA ILE A 129 -25.82 -3.58 2.55
C ILE A 129 -24.63 -3.55 3.49
N THR A 130 -23.45 -3.84 2.97
CA THR A 130 -22.18 -3.77 3.71
C THR A 130 -21.21 -2.84 2.99
N VAL A 131 -20.44 -2.07 3.75
CA VAL A 131 -19.41 -1.17 3.20
C VAL A 131 -18.11 -1.45 3.92
N PHE A 132 -17.07 -1.75 3.15
CA PHE A 132 -15.69 -1.72 3.59
C PHE A 132 -15.10 -0.36 3.23
N ASP A 133 -14.81 0.46 4.24
CA ASP A 133 -14.15 1.76 4.13
C ASP A 133 -12.64 1.55 4.21
N SER A 134 -11.97 1.59 3.05
CA SER A 134 -10.54 1.33 2.93
C SER A 134 -9.79 2.63 2.67
N THR A 135 -8.86 2.93 3.58
CA THR A 135 -7.96 4.08 3.49
C THR A 135 -6.50 3.69 3.24
N GLY A 136 -6.17 2.41 3.40
CA GLY A 136 -4.82 1.88 3.31
C GLY A 136 -4.05 2.10 4.62
N PHE A 137 -3.48 1.03 5.18
CA PHE A 137 -2.74 1.11 6.44
C PHE A 137 -1.36 0.47 6.33
N ALA A 138 -0.35 1.06 6.99
CA ALA A 138 1.06 0.66 6.86
C ALA A 138 1.34 -0.83 7.17
N LEU A 139 0.46 -1.52 7.89
CA LEU A 139 0.56 -2.97 8.09
C LEU A 139 0.40 -3.75 6.76
N GLU A 140 -0.47 -3.29 5.87
CA GLU A 140 -0.69 -3.88 4.54
C GLU A 140 0.58 -3.78 3.69
N ASP A 141 1.20 -2.59 3.68
CA ASP A 141 2.49 -2.35 3.01
C ASP A 141 3.59 -3.23 3.59
N HIS A 142 3.66 -3.36 4.92
CA HIS A 142 4.67 -4.18 5.59
C HIS A 142 4.55 -5.65 5.21
N VAL A 143 3.34 -6.21 5.26
CA VAL A 143 3.09 -7.61 4.87
C VAL A 143 3.42 -7.84 3.39
N ALA A 144 3.02 -6.93 2.50
CA ALA A 144 3.37 -7.02 1.09
C ALA A 144 4.88 -6.92 0.85
N PHE A 145 5.57 -6.06 1.60
CA PHE A 145 7.02 -5.89 1.50
C PHE A 145 7.77 -7.16 1.93
N ASP A 146 7.35 -7.81 3.02
CA ASP A 146 7.96 -9.08 3.46
C ASP A 146 7.83 -10.16 2.38
N VAL A 147 6.65 -10.31 1.77
CA VAL A 147 6.43 -11.24 0.64
C VAL A 147 7.35 -10.91 -0.54
N LEU A 148 7.50 -9.63 -0.89
CA LEU A 148 8.39 -9.21 -1.97
C LEU A 148 9.87 -9.47 -1.66
N LEU A 149 10.30 -9.30 -0.41
CA LEU A 149 11.66 -9.60 0.03
C LEU A 149 11.96 -11.10 -0.06
N GLU A 150 11.04 -11.96 0.37
CA GLU A 150 11.17 -13.42 0.26
C GLU A 150 11.31 -13.84 -1.20
N LEU A 151 10.43 -13.36 -2.07
CA LEU A 151 10.46 -13.65 -3.51
C LEU A 151 11.73 -13.13 -4.19
N ALA A 152 12.20 -11.92 -3.82
CA ALA A 152 13.44 -11.37 -4.35
C ALA A 152 14.65 -12.20 -3.92
N ALA A 153 14.70 -12.65 -2.66
CA ALA A 153 15.76 -13.50 -2.16
C ALA A 153 15.79 -14.86 -2.88
N GLU A 154 14.63 -15.51 -3.07
CA GLU A 154 14.51 -16.77 -3.81
C GLU A 154 14.94 -16.62 -5.28
N ALA A 155 14.63 -15.49 -5.90
CA ALA A 155 14.98 -15.20 -7.28
C ALA A 155 16.41 -14.65 -7.46
N GLY A 156 17.14 -14.37 -6.37
CA GLY A 156 18.46 -13.74 -6.41
C GLY A 156 18.44 -12.32 -7.00
N LEU A 157 17.36 -11.56 -6.74
CA LEU A 157 17.16 -10.19 -7.21
C LEU A 157 17.53 -9.16 -6.15
N GLY A 158 17.90 -7.96 -6.60
CA GLY A 158 18.24 -6.82 -5.75
C GLY A 158 19.73 -6.49 -5.77
N ASP A 159 20.05 -5.28 -5.34
CA ASP A 159 21.41 -4.75 -5.26
C ASP A 159 21.64 -4.18 -3.85
N HIS A 160 22.87 -4.29 -3.36
CA HIS A 160 23.26 -3.69 -2.08
C HIS A 160 23.86 -2.30 -2.29
N PHE A 161 23.25 -1.29 -1.67
CA PHE A 161 23.75 0.07 -1.64
C PHE A 161 23.92 0.54 -0.19
N GLN A 162 25.10 1.07 0.12
CA GLN A 162 25.34 1.74 1.40
C GLN A 162 24.76 3.15 1.34
N ILE A 163 23.54 3.33 1.88
CA ILE A 163 22.89 4.65 1.99
C ILE A 163 23.27 5.34 3.31
N GLU A 164 23.24 4.59 4.41
CA GLU A 164 23.58 5.10 5.74
C GLU A 164 25.11 5.20 5.91
N GLN A 165 25.58 6.15 6.72
CA GLN A 165 26.99 6.19 7.11
C GLN A 165 27.21 5.31 8.35
N LEU A 166 28.08 4.30 8.24
CA LEU A 166 28.46 3.42 9.34
C LEU A 166 29.93 3.66 9.71
N PRO A 167 30.25 4.70 10.51
CA PRO A 167 31.62 4.98 10.93
C PRO A 167 32.11 3.94 11.95
N GLU A 168 33.40 3.63 11.95
CA GLU A 168 34.01 2.78 13.00
C GLU A 168 33.85 3.39 14.39
N ASP A 169 34.05 4.72 14.50
CA ASP A 169 33.73 5.49 15.69
C ASP A 169 32.31 6.03 15.58
N ALA A 170 31.36 5.36 16.24
CA ALA A 170 29.95 5.75 16.29
C ALA A 170 29.73 7.16 16.89
N LEU A 171 30.71 7.69 17.65
CA LEU A 171 30.66 9.05 18.22
C LEU A 171 31.28 10.11 17.29
N ASN A 172 31.89 9.70 16.18
CA ASN A 172 32.47 10.60 15.18
C ASN A 172 31.65 10.61 13.88
N PRO A 173 30.64 11.49 13.77
CA PRO A 173 29.85 11.61 12.55
C PRO A 173 30.68 12.11 11.35
N TYR A 174 31.87 12.69 11.57
CA TYR A 174 32.75 13.23 10.52
C TYR A 174 33.85 12.26 10.06
N ALA A 175 33.82 10.99 10.47
CA ALA A 175 34.84 10.01 10.07
C ALA A 175 34.99 9.89 8.54
N PHE A 176 33.92 10.12 7.78
CA PHE A 176 33.98 10.16 6.31
C PHE A 176 34.96 11.21 5.75
N ALA A 177 35.14 12.35 6.44
CA ALA A 177 36.05 13.41 6.03
C ALA A 177 37.53 13.02 6.22
N GLN A 178 37.81 12.00 7.03
CA GLN A 178 39.14 11.44 7.22
C GLN A 178 39.48 10.42 6.12
N VAL A 179 38.48 9.67 5.63
CA VAL A 179 38.63 8.73 4.50
C VAL A 179 38.91 9.46 3.17
N CYS A 180 38.33 10.64 2.96
CA CYS A 180 38.61 11.48 1.77
C CYS A 180 40.01 12.11 1.78
N ARG A 181 40.70 12.13 2.92
CA ARG A 181 42.11 12.50 3.01
C ARG A 181 42.91 11.22 2.81
N GLY A 182 43.36 10.96 1.59
CA GLY A 182 44.36 9.92 1.34
C GLY A 182 45.55 10.03 2.29
N PRO A 183 46.38 8.98 2.44
CA PRO A 183 47.47 8.97 3.42
C PRO A 183 48.29 10.26 3.30
N SER A 184 48.56 10.90 4.43
CA SER A 184 49.44 12.06 4.45
C SER A 184 50.76 11.67 3.77
N PRO A 185 51.28 12.50 2.85
CA PRO A 185 52.55 12.18 2.21
C PRO A 185 53.61 12.00 3.30
N PRO A 186 54.47 10.97 3.21
CA PRO A 186 55.54 10.81 4.18
C PRO A 186 56.40 12.08 4.20
N PRO A 187 56.96 12.47 5.35
CA PRO A 187 57.89 13.60 5.41
C PRO A 187 59.02 13.37 4.39
N PRO A 188 59.51 14.41 3.71
CA PRO A 188 60.50 14.26 2.65
C PRO A 188 61.76 13.61 3.22
N SER A 189 62.00 12.36 2.84
CA SER A 189 63.29 11.70 3.06
C SER A 189 64.25 12.15 1.97
N ALA A 190 65.48 12.46 2.37
CA ALA A 190 66.52 12.89 1.46
C ALA A 190 66.91 11.73 0.53
N GLY A 191 66.40 11.80 -0.71
CA GLY A 191 67.00 11.22 -1.91
C GLY A 191 66.88 9.71 -2.11
N THR A 192 66.10 9.29 -3.12
CA THR A 192 66.55 8.56 -4.33
C THR A 192 65.33 8.10 -5.16
N ALA A 193 65.58 7.74 -6.42
CA ALA A 193 64.65 7.84 -7.54
C ALA A 193 63.53 6.77 -7.66
N ARG A 194 62.47 7.19 -8.37
CA ARG A 194 61.19 6.58 -8.79
C ARG A 194 61.13 5.04 -9.03
N SER A 195 59.95 4.49 -8.70
CA SER A 195 59.17 3.62 -9.61
C SER A 195 57.67 3.81 -9.33
N ALA A 196 56.81 3.72 -10.37
CA ALA A 196 55.38 3.97 -10.28
C ALA A 196 54.60 2.68 -9.93
N PRO A 197 53.59 2.71 -9.04
CA PRO A 197 52.68 1.59 -8.87
C PRO A 197 51.38 1.80 -9.65
N THR A 198 50.95 0.71 -10.27
CA THR A 198 49.73 0.49 -11.04
C THR A 198 48.49 0.63 -10.14
N THR A 199 47.48 1.34 -10.62
CA THR A 199 46.20 1.55 -9.94
C THR A 199 45.42 0.23 -9.89
N GLY A 200 45.32 -0.38 -8.71
CA GLY A 200 44.48 -1.55 -8.45
C GLY A 200 43.54 -1.24 -7.30
N LEU A 201 42.29 -0.89 -7.60
CA LEU A 201 41.22 -0.78 -6.61
C LEU A 201 40.88 -2.21 -6.13
N ARG A 202 41.38 -2.60 -4.96
CA ARG A 202 40.97 -3.86 -4.31
C ARG A 202 39.68 -3.62 -3.55
N LEU A 203 38.56 -4.10 -4.10
CA LEU A 203 37.35 -4.36 -3.34
C LEU A 203 37.68 -5.44 -2.30
N ARG A 204 37.58 -5.11 -1.00
CA ARG A 204 37.52 -6.14 0.04
C ARG A 204 36.07 -6.63 0.09
N ALA A 205 35.89 -7.93 -0.12
CA ALA A 205 34.64 -8.60 0.21
C ALA A 205 34.38 -8.41 1.71
N ALA A 206 33.22 -7.87 2.06
CA ALA A 206 32.74 -7.88 3.43
C ALA A 206 32.36 -9.33 3.78
N GLU A 207 32.99 -9.87 4.81
CA GLU A 207 32.71 -11.20 5.34
C GLU A 207 31.30 -11.25 5.95
N HIS A 208 30.59 -12.34 5.67
CA HIS A 208 29.28 -12.68 6.25
C HIS A 208 29.28 -12.54 7.78
N LEU A 209 28.49 -11.59 8.29
CA LEU A 209 27.96 -11.68 9.64
C LEU A 209 26.68 -12.51 9.57
N ALA A 210 26.82 -13.80 9.89
CA ALA A 210 25.69 -14.66 10.17
C ALA A 210 24.93 -14.12 11.38
N TYR A 211 23.65 -13.81 11.17
CA TYR A 211 22.71 -13.46 12.23
C TYR A 211 22.24 -14.76 12.89
N ASP A 212 22.76 -15.06 14.08
CA ASP A 212 22.36 -16.21 14.91
C ASP A 212 21.14 -15.81 15.75
N SER A 213 19.95 -16.26 15.35
CA SER A 213 18.71 -16.07 16.07
C SER A 213 18.57 -17.12 17.17
N ARG A 214 18.66 -16.69 18.43
CA ARG A 214 18.16 -17.40 19.61
C ARG A 214 17.12 -16.56 20.33
#